data_AF-A0A7J2JQ34-F1
#
_entry.id   AF-A0A7J2JQ34-F1
#
_cell.length_a   1.000
_cell.length_b   1.000
_cell.length_c   1.000
_cell.angle_alpha   90.00
_cell.angle_beta   90.00
_cell.angle_gamma   90.00
#
_symmetry.space_group_name_H-M   'P 1'
#
loop_
_entity.id
_entity.type
_entity.pdbx_description
1 polymer ?
#
loop_
_entity_poly.entity_id
_entity_poly.type
_entity_poly.pdbx_seq_one_letter_code
_entity_poly.pdbx_strand_id
1 'polypeptide(L)' 'EPERCVFFGDMPWDIEAGKELGCLTVCVRTDVEGADFYIKNMEGLAID' A
#
# COMPACT_ATOMS: atom_id res chain seq x y z
N GLU A 1 -8.78 13.99 -1.71
CA GLU A 1 -9.56 12.87 -2.26
C GLU A 1 -8.78 11.61 -1.96
N PRO A 2 -9.01 10.96 -0.80
CA PRO A 2 -8.35 9.71 -0.44
C PRO A 2 -8.39 8.65 -1.55
N GLU A 3 -9.46 8.62 -2.34
CA GLU A 3 -9.65 7.79 -3.53
C GLU A 3 -8.65 8.07 -4.66
N ARG A 4 -7.88 9.16 -4.58
CA ARG A 4 -6.78 9.52 -5.50
C ARG A 4 -5.41 9.47 -4.82
N CYS A 5 -5.34 8.97 -3.60
CA CYS A 5 -4.11 8.79 -2.85
C CYS A 5 -3.70 7.32 -2.82
N VAL A 6 -2.39 7.10 -2.68
CA VAL A 6 -1.80 5.79 -2.42
C VAL A 6 -1.24 5.77 -1.02
N PHE A 7 -1.60 4.74 -0.25
CA PHE A 7 -1.12 4.53 1.11
C PHE A 7 -0.06 3.42 1.11
N PHE A 8 1.14 3.75 1.59
CA PHE A 8 2.24 2.80 1.70
C PHE A 8 2.42 2.36 3.14
N GLY A 9 2.61 1.06 3.35
CA GLY A 9 2.92 0.47 4.65
C GLY A 9 3.62 -0.88 4.50
N ASP A 10 4.18 -1.40 5.59
CA ASP A 10 4.80 -2.72 5.62
C ASP A 10 4.19 -3.65 6.68
N MET A 11 3.23 -3.16 7.45
CA MET A 11 2.55 -3.92 8.49
C MET A 11 1.03 -4.00 8.25
N PRO A 12 0.34 -5.04 8.79
CA PRO A 12 -1.10 -5.20 8.62
C PRO A 12 -1.94 -3.98 8.98
N TRP A 13 -1.62 -3.30 10.09
CA TRP A 13 -2.39 -2.13 10.53
C TRP A 13 -2.26 -0.92 9.60
N ASP A 14 -1.18 -0.81 8.83
CA ASP A 14 -1.02 0.27 7.84
C ASP A 14 -1.96 0.06 6.65
N ILE A 15 -2.11 -1.20 6.24
CA ILE A 15 -3.03 -1.60 5.17
C ILE A 15 -4.48 -1.41 5.61
N GLU A 16 -4.82 -1.81 6.84
CA GLU A 16 -6.14 -1.58 7.41
C GLU A 16 -6.47 -0.09 7.48
N ALA A 17 -5.56 0.75 8.00
CA ALA A 17 -5.75 2.19 8.06
C ALA A 17 -5.92 2.83 6.68
N GLY A 18 -5.11 2.45 5.69
CA GLY A 18 -5.23 2.96 4.32
C GLY A 18 -6.58 2.62 3.69
N LYS A 19 -7.09 1.41 3.94
CA LYS A 19 -8.42 0.97 3.49
C LYS A 19 -9.55 1.70 4.18
N GLU A 20 -9.48 1.90 5.50
CA GLU A 20 -10.48 2.65 6.25
C GLU A 20 -10.59 4.11 5.77
N LEU A 21 -9.48 4.68 5.33
CA LEU A 21 -9.44 6.02 4.73
C LEU A 21 -9.96 6.06 3.27
N GLY A 22 -10.16 4.90 2.64
CA GLY A 22 -10.58 4.80 1.24
C GLY A 22 -9.46 5.02 0.22
N CYS A 23 -8.21 4.81 0.63
CA CYS A 23 -7.04 4.90 -0.26
C CYS A 23 -6.76 3.56 -0.96
N LEU A 24 -6.06 3.62 -2.09
CA LEU A 24 -5.40 2.44 -2.67
C LEU A 24 -4.18 2.09 -1.82
N THR A 25 -4.04 0.83 -1.42
CA THR A 25 -3.00 0.38 -0.48
C THR A 25 -1.87 -0.39 -1.18
N VAL A 26 -0.63 -0.08 -0.81
CA VAL A 26 0.57 -0.76 -1.32
C VAL A 26 1.38 -1.26 -0.13
N CYS A 27 1.53 -2.58 -0.03
CA CYS A 27 2.42 -3.17 0.94
C CYS A 27 3.86 -3.24 0.39
N VAL A 28 4.82 -2.86 1.22
CA VAL A 28 6.24 -2.89 0.89
C VAL A 28 6.92 -4.01 1.68
N ARG A 29 7.83 -4.76 1.06
CA ARG A 29 8.73 -5.79 1.63
C ARG A 29 8.13 -7.13 2.04
N THR A 30 6.94 -7.15 2.62
CA THR A 30 6.27 -8.41 2.98
C THR A 30 4.88 -8.49 2.35
N ASP A 31 4.46 -9.70 1.98
CA ASP A 31 3.08 -9.92 1.55
C ASP A 31 2.18 -9.81 2.78
N VAL A 32 1.27 -8.84 2.77
CA VAL A 32 0.30 -8.60 3.83
C VAL A 32 -1.08 -8.81 3.22
N GLU A 33 -1.83 -9.74 3.80
CA GLU A 33 -3.16 -10.06 3.35
C GLU A 33 -4.04 -8.80 3.33
N GLY A 34 -4.68 -8.57 2.19
CA GLY A 34 -5.57 -7.45 2.00
C GLY A 34 -4.92 -6.17 1.46
N ALA A 35 -3.62 -6.12 1.17
CA ALA A 35 -3.09 -5.01 0.38
C ALA A 35 -3.57 -5.10 -1.09
N ASP A 36 -3.80 -3.96 -1.76
CA ASP A 36 -4.19 -3.96 -3.18
C ASP A 36 -3.00 -4.33 -4.08
N PHE A 37 -1.80 -3.86 -3.72
CA PHE A 37 -0.55 -4.18 -4.40
C PHE A 37 0.55 -4.53 -3.42
N TYR A 38 1.51 -5.30 -3.92
CA TYR A 38 2.73 -5.65 -3.22
C TYR A 38 3.96 -5.24 -4.02
N ILE A 39 4.89 -4.57 -3.37
CA ILE A 39 6.22 -4.26 -3.90
C ILE A 39 7.31 -4.74 -2.95
N LYS A 40 8.41 -5.24 -3.49
CA LYS A 40 9.52 -5.74 -2.67
C LYS A 40 10.29 -4.58 -1.99
N ASN A 41 10.41 -3.46 -2.67
CA ASN A 41 11.10 -2.25 -2.22
C ASN A 41 10.54 -1.03 -2.98
N MET A 42 10.86 0.18 -2.49
CA MET A 42 10.32 1.42 -3.04
C MET A 42 10.85 1.72 -4.46
N GLU A 43 12.05 1.24 -4.79
CA GLU A 43 12.63 1.37 -6.12
C GLU A 43 11.79 0.65 -7.20
N GLY A 44 11.06 -0.41 -6.82
CA GLY A 44 10.13 -1.11 -7.71
C GLY A 44 8.86 -0.33 -8.06
N LEU A 45 8.62 0.82 -7.43
CA LEU A 45 7.49 1.70 -7.73
C LEU A 45 7.77 2.62 -8.94
N ALA A 46 9.04 2.82 -9.30
CA ALA A 46 9.39 3.69 -10.41
C ALA A 46 8.88 3.08 -11.72
N ILE A 47 7.97 3.80 -12.38
CA ILE A 47 7.56 3.55 -13.77
C ILE A 47 8.37 4.54 -14.62
N ASP A 48 9.06 4.01 -15.63
CA ASP A 48 9.76 4.78 -16.67
C ASP A 48 8.77 5.50 -17.61
#